data_AF-A0A0Q6VRA2-F1
#
_entry.id   AF-A0A0Q6VRA2-F1
#
_cell.length_a   1.000
_cell.length_b   1.000
_cell.length_c   1.000
_cell.angle_alpha   90.00
_cell.angle_beta   90.00
_cell.angle_gamma   90.00
#
_symmetry.space_group_name_H-M   'P 1'
#
loop_
_entity.id
_entity.type
_entity.pdbx_description
1 polymer ?
#
loop_
_entity_poly.entity_id
_entity_poly.type
_entity_poly.pdbx_seq_one_letter_code
_entity_poly.pdbx_strand_id
1 'polypeptide(L)'
;MSRLVVLTVTALLLLAGCTSSDGKGRGEDGQPTAKPPTTKTTPAPTGPACASIWKEGTTLPADYTKCVDGGAYGSQDVTKCQDGTRLVTYSDTYFAVTGGRISKPKVAPMQDTPEFGKVYSACTGE
;
A
#
# COMPACT_ATOMS: atom_id res chain seq x y z
N MET A 1 -32.17 -14.16 13.49
CA MET A 1 -32.62 -15.56 13.61
C MET A 1 -32.94 -16.08 12.21
N SER A 2 -32.58 -17.33 11.92
CA SER A 2 -32.80 -18.10 10.67
C SER A 2 -31.84 -17.80 9.50
N ARG A 3 -31.21 -18.76 8.81
CA ARG A 3 -31.25 -20.25 8.85
C ARG A 3 -30.00 -20.80 8.12
N LEU A 4 -29.34 -21.80 8.72
CA LEU A 4 -28.46 -22.76 8.06
C LEU A 4 -29.28 -23.71 7.17
N VAL A 5 -28.85 -24.00 5.92
CA VAL A 5 -29.14 -25.25 5.16
C VAL A 5 -28.09 -25.38 4.02
N VAL A 6 -27.02 -26.18 4.12
CA VAL A 6 -26.79 -27.62 3.77
C VAL A 6 -26.11 -27.85 2.40
N LEU A 7 -25.13 -28.75 2.44
CA LEU A 7 -24.27 -29.32 1.39
C LEU A 7 -24.99 -29.93 0.17
N THR A 8 -24.31 -29.94 -0.98
CA THR A 8 -24.40 -31.01 -1.99
C THR A 8 -23.03 -31.41 -2.56
N VAL A 9 -22.73 -32.70 -2.42
CA VAL A 9 -21.63 -33.49 -2.97
C VAL A 9 -22.06 -34.04 -4.34
N THR A 10 -21.22 -34.04 -5.38
CA THR A 10 -21.03 -35.21 -6.30
C THR A 10 -19.90 -35.06 -7.32
N ALA A 11 -19.23 -36.18 -7.58
CA ALA A 11 -18.05 -36.40 -8.42
C ALA A 11 -18.40 -36.94 -9.84
N LEU A 12 -17.35 -37.34 -10.59
CA LEU A 12 -17.30 -38.34 -11.72
C LEU A 12 -17.53 -37.77 -13.15
N LEU A 13 -16.85 -38.11 -14.27
CA LEU A 13 -15.91 -39.17 -14.73
C LEU A 13 -15.19 -38.76 -16.07
N LEU A 14 -13.98 -39.33 -16.29
CA LEU A 14 -13.37 -39.95 -17.50
C LEU A 14 -13.30 -39.25 -18.89
N LEU A 15 -12.09 -39.22 -19.46
CA LEU A 15 -11.82 -39.64 -20.85
C LEU A 15 -10.47 -40.40 -20.97
N ALA A 16 -10.57 -41.61 -21.53
CA ALA A 16 -9.50 -42.40 -22.17
C ALA A 16 -8.88 -41.61 -23.35
N GLY A 17 -7.74 -41.90 -24.00
CA GLY A 17 -6.85 -43.06 -24.11
C GLY A 17 -6.11 -42.91 -25.47
N CYS A 18 -4.81 -43.24 -25.47
CA CYS A 18 -3.79 -43.41 -26.53
C CYS A 18 -4.04 -43.14 -28.03
N THR A 19 -3.04 -42.53 -28.69
CA THR A 19 -2.46 -43.08 -29.94
C THR A 19 -0.98 -42.65 -30.13
N SER A 20 -0.17 -43.60 -30.60
CA SER A 20 1.29 -43.59 -30.73
C SER A 20 1.82 -42.68 -31.85
N SER A 21 3.05 -42.18 -31.70
CA SER A 21 3.99 -42.03 -32.81
C SER A 21 5.44 -42.00 -32.31
N ASP A 22 6.18 -43.04 -32.69
CA ASP A 22 7.64 -43.11 -32.70
C ASP A 22 8.22 -41.99 -33.58
N GLY A 23 9.08 -41.16 -32.99
CA GLY A 23 9.77 -40.08 -33.67
C GLY A 23 11.17 -39.90 -33.09
N LYS A 24 12.12 -40.62 -33.65
CA LYS A 24 13.56 -40.53 -33.38
C LYS A 24 14.06 -39.14 -33.80
N GLY A 25 14.05 -38.19 -32.87
CA GLY A 25 14.59 -36.84 -33.03
C GLY A 25 15.81 -36.64 -32.12
N ARG A 26 17.00 -36.91 -32.67
CA ARG A 26 18.26 -36.43 -32.09
C ARG A 26 18.27 -34.91 -32.26
N GLY A 27 18.18 -34.17 -31.15
CA GLY A 27 18.22 -32.72 -31.15
C GLY A 27 18.70 -32.23 -29.80
N GLU A 28 19.99 -31.89 -29.77
CA GLU A 28 20.69 -31.00 -28.84
C GLU A 28 20.12 -30.85 -27.43
N ASP A 29 20.87 -31.36 -26.44
CA ASP A 29 20.81 -31.01 -25.03
C ASP A 29 21.07 -29.50 -24.82
N GLY A 30 20.14 -28.66 -25.25
CA GLY A 30 19.96 -27.31 -24.77
C GLY A 30 19.44 -27.41 -23.35
N GLN A 31 20.37 -27.56 -22.40
CA GLN A 31 20.09 -27.41 -20.98
C GLN A 31 19.25 -26.14 -20.77
N PRO A 32 18.00 -26.23 -20.28
CA PRO A 32 17.31 -25.06 -19.79
C PRO A 32 18.10 -24.65 -18.56
N THR A 33 18.93 -23.62 -18.69
CA THR A 33 19.51 -22.94 -17.55
C THR A 33 18.33 -22.40 -16.75
N ALA A 34 17.84 -23.18 -15.80
CA ALA A 34 16.81 -22.77 -14.86
C ALA A 34 17.40 -21.63 -14.05
N LYS A 35 17.13 -20.41 -14.51
CA LYS A 35 17.50 -19.19 -13.81
C LYS A 35 16.84 -19.29 -12.43
N PRO A 36 17.60 -19.18 -11.33
CA PRO A 36 17.02 -19.21 -10.00
C PRO A 36 15.87 -18.19 -9.94
N PRO A 37 14.71 -18.52 -9.34
CA PRO A 37 13.70 -17.52 -9.07
C PRO A 37 14.39 -16.44 -8.23
N THR A 38 14.53 -15.26 -8.80
CA THR A 38 14.96 -14.09 -8.05
C THR A 38 13.77 -13.71 -7.18
N THR A 39 13.67 -14.33 -6.01
CA THR A 39 12.77 -13.88 -4.96
C THR A 39 13.18 -12.44 -4.66
N LYS A 40 12.45 -11.48 -5.21
CA LYS A 40 12.61 -10.07 -4.87
C LYS A 40 12.14 -9.94 -3.42
N THR A 41 13.08 -10.11 -2.49
CA THR A 41 12.87 -9.71 -1.11
C THR A 41 12.77 -8.19 -1.11
N THR A 42 11.54 -7.68 -1.00
CA THR A 42 11.32 -6.25 -0.76
C THR A 42 12.04 -5.91 0.55
N PRO A 43 12.94 -4.91 0.55
CA PRO A 43 13.61 -4.48 1.77
C PRO A 43 12.60 -4.10 2.85
N ALA A 44 12.92 -4.42 4.10
CA ALA A 44 12.13 -3.96 5.23
C ALA A 44 11.99 -2.43 5.20
N PRO A 45 10.84 -1.88 5.59
CA PRO A 45 10.65 -0.44 5.66
C PRO A 45 11.60 0.17 6.69
N THR A 46 12.31 1.21 6.26
CA THR A 46 13.22 1.96 7.11
C THR A 46 12.68 3.37 7.31
N GLY A 47 12.86 3.90 8.52
CA GLY A 47 12.44 5.25 8.87
C GLY A 47 12.11 5.42 10.35
N PRO A 48 11.82 6.66 10.76
CA PRO A 48 11.38 6.97 12.11
C PRO A 48 9.98 6.40 12.39
N ALA A 49 9.70 6.12 13.66
CA ALA A 49 8.37 5.68 14.07
C ALA A 49 7.32 6.78 13.82
N CYS A 50 6.16 6.45 13.26
CA CYS A 50 5.11 7.41 12.97
C CYS A 50 4.64 8.16 14.22
N ALA A 51 4.46 7.46 15.35
CA ALA A 51 4.08 8.06 16.63
C ALA A 51 5.12 9.07 17.18
N SER A 52 6.38 9.00 16.74
CA SER A 52 7.41 9.96 17.14
C SER A 52 7.31 11.28 16.39
N ILE A 53 6.83 11.24 15.13
CA ILE A 53 6.70 12.41 14.24
C ILE A 53 5.32 13.03 14.33
N TRP A 54 4.27 12.20 14.25
CA TRP A 54 2.87 12.65 14.20
C TRP A 54 2.35 12.96 15.60
N LYS A 55 2.76 14.12 16.11
CA LYS A 55 2.31 14.68 17.39
C LYS A 55 1.57 15.98 17.13
N GLU A 56 0.41 16.12 17.75
CA GLU A 56 -0.36 17.36 17.64
C GLU A 56 0.47 18.55 18.12
N GLY A 57 0.46 19.62 17.34
CA GLY A 57 1.11 20.88 17.69
C GLY A 57 2.61 20.95 17.42
N THR A 58 3.27 19.84 17.03
CA THR A 58 4.68 19.85 16.61
C THR A 58 4.82 20.22 15.13
N THR A 59 6.04 20.54 14.69
CA THR A 59 6.33 20.83 13.28
C THR A 59 6.69 19.55 12.53
N LEU A 60 6.07 19.31 11.38
CA LEU A 60 6.47 18.24 10.47
C LEU A 60 7.76 18.67 9.76
N PRO A 61 8.84 17.86 9.76
CA PRO A 61 10.08 18.21 9.06
C PRO A 61 9.84 18.51 7.58
N ALA A 62 10.59 19.47 7.02
CA ALA A 62 10.46 19.85 5.61
C ALA A 62 10.91 18.72 4.64
N ASP A 63 11.84 17.89 5.10
CA ASP A 63 12.36 16.70 4.43
C ASP A 63 11.57 15.42 4.76
N TYR A 64 10.41 15.55 5.43
CA TYR A 64 9.57 14.40 5.75
C TYR A 64 9.16 13.66 4.47
N THR A 65 9.40 12.35 4.48
CA THR A 65 9.08 11.45 3.35
C THR A 65 8.07 10.40 3.76
N LYS A 66 8.39 9.58 4.77
CA LYS A 66 7.57 8.47 5.26
C LYS A 66 8.02 8.08 6.65
N CYS A 67 7.11 7.50 7.42
CA CYS A 67 7.39 6.93 8.72
C CYS A 67 7.02 5.45 8.73
N VAL A 68 7.49 4.73 9.75
CA VAL A 68 7.20 3.32 9.96
C VAL A 68 6.23 3.16 11.12
N ASP A 69 5.18 2.36 10.91
CA ASP A 69 4.21 1.99 11.93
C ASP A 69 3.94 0.49 11.85
N GLY A 70 4.04 -0.21 12.99
CA GLY A 70 3.80 -1.65 13.05
C GLY A 70 4.68 -2.52 12.12
N GLY A 71 5.85 -2.02 11.69
CA GLY A 71 6.72 -2.72 10.73
C GLY A 71 6.34 -2.55 9.25
N ALA A 72 5.39 -1.67 8.95
CA ALA A 72 5.02 -1.23 7.61
C ALA A 72 5.21 0.29 7.48
N TYR A 73 5.14 0.83 6.26
CA TYR A 73 5.04 2.29 6.11
C TYR A 73 3.68 2.76 6.62
N GLY A 74 3.67 3.88 7.35
CA GLY A 74 2.43 4.49 7.83
C GLY A 74 1.49 4.85 6.67
N SER A 75 0.18 4.68 6.90
CA SER A 75 -0.84 5.11 5.94
C SER A 75 -0.88 6.63 5.87
N GLN A 76 -0.40 7.17 4.74
CA GLN A 76 -0.29 8.59 4.50
C GLN A 76 -0.68 8.91 3.06
N ASP A 77 -1.36 10.02 2.85
CA ASP A 77 -1.57 10.60 1.52
C ASP A 77 -0.74 11.88 1.41
N VAL A 78 -0.19 12.11 0.22
CA VAL A 78 0.68 13.23 -0.05
C VAL A 78 0.12 14.00 -1.24
N THR A 79 -0.36 15.21 -0.96
CA THR A 79 -0.80 16.18 -1.97
C THR A 79 0.30 17.20 -2.18
N LYS A 80 0.70 17.40 -3.44
CA LYS A 80 1.68 18.43 -3.80
C LYS A 80 0.96 19.79 -3.87
N CYS A 81 1.47 20.76 -3.14
CA CYS A 81 0.94 22.13 -3.13
C CYS A 81 1.50 22.96 -4.31
N GLN A 82 0.83 24.07 -4.62
CA GLN A 82 1.22 25.00 -5.68
C GLN A 82 2.59 25.65 -5.44
N ASP A 83 2.95 25.86 -4.17
CA ASP A 83 4.24 26.42 -3.74
C ASP A 83 5.39 25.39 -3.75
N GLY A 84 5.12 24.14 -4.12
CA GLY A 84 6.09 23.04 -4.14
C GLY A 84 6.25 22.30 -2.80
N THR A 85 5.59 22.76 -1.73
CA THR A 85 5.49 21.99 -0.48
C THR A 85 4.55 20.79 -0.65
N ARG A 86 4.49 19.92 0.38
CA ARG A 86 3.62 18.75 0.37
C ARG A 86 2.68 18.79 1.56
N LEU A 87 1.38 18.78 1.31
CA LEU A 87 0.37 18.50 2.33
C LEU A 87 0.34 16.99 2.54
N VAL A 88 0.63 16.55 3.76
CA VAL A 88 0.65 15.16 4.15
C VAL A 88 -0.48 14.90 5.14
N THR A 89 -1.27 13.88 4.88
CA THR A 89 -2.23 13.31 5.82
C THR A 89 -1.68 12.03 6.42
N TYR A 90 -2.03 11.72 7.65
CA TYR A 90 -1.66 10.45 8.28
C TYR A 90 -2.83 9.87 9.06
N SER A 91 -3.11 8.59 8.78
CA SER A 91 -4.13 7.78 9.47
C SER A 91 -5.49 8.46 9.60
N ASP A 92 -5.91 9.25 8.59
CA ASP A 92 -7.18 9.99 8.56
C ASP A 92 -7.49 10.82 9.83
N THR A 93 -6.45 11.21 10.55
CA THR A 93 -6.57 11.92 11.84
C THR A 93 -5.60 13.09 11.95
N TYR A 94 -4.44 13.01 11.30
CA TYR A 94 -3.46 14.07 11.29
C TYR A 94 -3.29 14.65 9.89
N PHE A 95 -2.99 15.95 9.83
CA PHE A 95 -2.54 16.58 8.61
C PHE A 95 -1.52 17.68 8.89
N ALA A 96 -0.59 17.89 7.96
CA ALA A 96 0.39 18.96 8.00
C ALA A 96 0.98 19.23 6.62
N VAL A 97 1.31 20.49 6.34
CA VAL A 97 2.25 20.80 5.24
C VAL A 97 3.67 20.51 5.73
N THR A 98 4.55 19.97 4.87
CA THR A 98 5.98 19.79 5.16
C THR A 98 6.63 21.10 5.61
N GLY A 99 7.30 21.11 6.76
CA GLY A 99 7.82 22.32 7.40
C GLY A 99 6.79 23.09 8.22
N GLY A 100 5.52 22.70 8.17
CA GLY A 100 4.40 23.31 8.88
C GLY A 100 3.99 22.54 10.14
N ARG A 101 2.95 23.06 10.82
CA ARG A 101 2.46 22.50 12.08
C ARG A 101 1.53 21.32 11.84
N ILE A 102 1.71 20.27 12.62
CA ILE A 102 0.85 19.09 12.66
C ILE A 102 -0.44 19.41 13.41
N SER A 103 -1.55 19.20 12.74
CA SER A 103 -2.90 19.41 13.26
C SER A 103 -3.61 18.08 13.40
N LYS A 104 -4.38 17.93 14.48
CA LYS A 104 -5.21 16.76 14.74
C LYS A 104 -6.61 17.22 15.14
N PRO A 105 -7.56 17.30 14.19
CA PRO A 105 -8.92 17.63 14.53
C PRO A 105 -9.56 16.60 15.45
N LYS A 106 -10.54 17.04 16.24
CA LYS A 106 -11.25 16.18 17.20
C LYS A 106 -12.30 15.27 16.54
N VAL A 107 -12.57 15.48 15.26
CA VAL A 107 -13.55 14.72 14.47
C VAL A 107 -12.83 13.89 13.40
N ALA A 108 -13.36 12.71 13.14
CA ALA A 108 -12.85 11.79 12.13
C ALA A 108 -13.97 11.47 11.13
N PRO A 109 -13.69 11.44 9.81
CA PRO A 109 -12.37 11.69 9.18
C PRO A 109 -11.96 13.18 9.25
N MET A 110 -10.67 13.48 9.40
CA MET A 110 -10.22 14.88 9.51
C MET A 110 -10.47 15.68 8.23
N GLN A 111 -10.63 15.01 7.09
CA GLN A 111 -10.93 15.61 5.79
C GLN A 111 -12.26 16.36 5.76
N ASP A 112 -13.22 15.97 6.60
CA ASP A 112 -14.54 16.63 6.69
C ASP A 112 -14.50 17.92 7.51
N THR A 113 -13.31 18.32 8.00
CA THR A 113 -13.17 19.51 8.84
C THR A 113 -12.96 20.77 8.03
N PRO A 114 -13.52 21.92 8.48
CA PRO A 114 -13.23 23.20 7.84
C PRO A 114 -11.75 23.59 7.97
N GLU A 115 -11.04 23.04 8.96
CA GLU A 115 -9.61 23.25 9.17
C GLU A 115 -8.79 22.58 8.07
N PHE A 116 -9.08 21.31 7.77
CA PHE A 116 -8.47 20.61 6.65
C PHE A 116 -8.81 21.28 5.32
N GLY A 117 -10.10 21.58 5.08
CA GLY A 117 -10.54 22.22 3.83
C GLY A 117 -9.81 23.53 3.54
N LYS A 118 -9.60 24.38 4.55
CA LYS A 118 -8.83 25.63 4.40
C LYS A 118 -7.38 25.37 4.00
N VAL A 119 -6.72 24.41 4.63
CA VAL A 119 -5.32 24.08 4.32
C VAL A 119 -5.20 23.41 2.97
N TYR A 120 -6.16 22.56 2.61
CA TYR A 120 -6.23 21.91 1.30
C TYR A 120 -6.42 22.95 0.19
N SER A 121 -7.44 23.81 0.27
CA SER A 121 -7.65 24.90 -0.70
C SER A 121 -6.45 25.83 -0.80
N ALA A 122 -5.81 26.20 0.33
CA ALA A 122 -4.60 27.01 0.31
C ALA A 122 -3.41 26.29 -0.36
N CYS A 123 -3.33 24.96 -0.22
CA CYS A 123 -2.29 24.13 -0.82
C CYS A 123 -2.53 23.91 -2.32
N THR A 124 -3.76 23.56 -2.75
CA THR A 124 -4.07 23.21 -4.14
C THR A 124 -4.45 24.42 -5.00
N GLY A 125 -4.88 25.51 -4.38
CA GLY A 125 -5.39 26.70 -5.08
C GLY A 125 -6.84 26.58 -5.54
N GLU A 126 -7.59 25.62 -4.98
CA GLU A 126 -9.01 25.35 -5.30
C GLU A 126 -9.99 26.05 -4.35
#